data_AF-A0A1Y2FS70-F1
#
_entry.id   AF-A0A1Y2FS70-F1
#
_cell.length_a   1.000
_cell.length_b   1.000
_cell.length_c   1.000
_cell.angle_alpha   90.00
_cell.angle_beta   90.00
_cell.angle_gamma   90.00
#
_symmetry.space_group_name_H-M   'P 1'
#
loop_
_entity.id
_entity.type
_entity.pdbx_description
1 polymer ?
#
loop_
_entity_poly.entity_id
_entity_poly.type
_entity_poly.pdbx_seq_one_letter_code
_entity_poly.pdbx_strand_id
1 'polypeptide(L)'
;MSATSHVGEHKKTYLFGTVAAVVCLVVLGGRTGGVSQASLANSNDGRYCKWIFDRYESSFYETEWFNLVSNGGVNDNVCSVIREPRHASMVADIITRLSDLVGNLDSSIRWFEQDTAKTTTEHASDGLFSRFHYRRVCFNENDGAWYKAPGRGVQLIEPLFGMLRDPYDAWCGGELELPTVPDNYENEMTFESTQHLLPQGYAPYAFSLEDGDSALSWRPHGRPPWHSNHHPVEIPNARYSYSPPRNMLIDLGADAFKKSLNAGIWFNKHYHDRGQPFESILVATSDEPTKYPDLRAAYDGIPEELIGIYNVIGVPVTLENDRTNVVDLLRRTVRPNDNVVLRLHGFARGFSKAFIQKLAKWDDDPLRGGLSGLVDELYFEHKVNFMPMAKIWGFGGGEDPLEAGSLASSYKLFMDLRNHGIRAHSWP
;
A
#
# COMPACT_ATOMS: atom_id res chain seq x y z
N MET A 1 23.63 -13.78 -81.89
CA MET A 1 22.72 -12.65 -82.14
C MET A 1 22.21 -12.18 -80.79
N SER A 2 22.54 -10.94 -80.48
CA SER A 2 22.30 -10.23 -79.22
C SER A 2 21.15 -9.26 -79.41
N ALA A 3 20.33 -9.02 -78.39
CA ALA A 3 19.54 -7.79 -78.27
C ALA A 3 19.18 -7.55 -76.79
N THR A 4 19.99 -6.69 -76.17
CA THR A 4 19.81 -5.98 -74.91
C THR A 4 18.67 -4.98 -74.98
N SER A 5 17.83 -4.86 -73.92
CA SER A 5 16.98 -3.70 -73.70
C SER A 5 17.35 -2.99 -72.40
N HIS A 6 17.72 -1.72 -72.54
CA HIS A 6 18.05 -0.76 -71.49
C HIS A 6 16.87 -0.49 -70.55
N VAL A 7 17.15 -0.44 -69.24
CA VAL A 7 16.30 0.24 -68.25
C VAL A 7 17.08 1.46 -67.75
N GLY A 8 16.50 2.64 -67.92
CA GLY A 8 17.10 3.93 -67.56
C GLY A 8 17.01 4.23 -66.07
N GLU A 9 18.12 4.73 -65.52
CA GLU A 9 18.20 5.31 -64.18
C GLU A 9 17.53 6.70 -64.15
N HIS A 10 16.51 6.87 -63.31
CA HIS A 10 16.04 8.18 -62.90
C HIS A 10 16.74 8.60 -61.61
N LYS A 11 17.73 9.49 -61.72
CA LYS A 11 18.30 10.23 -60.59
C LYS A 11 17.27 11.25 -60.07
N LYS A 12 16.76 11.05 -58.86
CA LYS A 12 16.05 12.08 -58.10
C LYS A 12 17.05 12.85 -57.24
N THR A 13 17.25 14.11 -57.60
CA THR A 13 18.00 15.10 -56.81
C THR A 13 17.14 15.51 -55.62
N TYR A 14 17.56 15.17 -54.40
CA TYR A 14 16.95 15.72 -53.18
C TYR A 14 17.67 17.02 -52.80
N LEU A 15 16.92 18.11 -52.81
CA LEU A 15 17.33 19.41 -52.28
C LEU A 15 17.50 19.29 -50.76
N PHE A 16 18.69 19.59 -50.25
CA PHE A 16 18.94 19.81 -48.83
C PHE A 16 18.20 21.08 -48.39
N GLY A 17 17.04 20.90 -47.76
CA GLY A 17 16.36 21.94 -47.00
C GLY A 17 17.02 22.08 -45.63
N THR A 18 17.52 23.27 -45.36
CA THR A 18 18.10 23.72 -44.09
C THR A 18 17.10 23.50 -42.96
N VAL A 19 17.36 22.54 -42.07
CA VAL A 19 16.57 22.34 -40.85
C VAL A 19 16.99 23.44 -39.86
N ALA A 20 16.07 24.37 -39.62
CA ALA A 20 16.18 25.33 -38.53
C ALA A 20 16.27 24.57 -37.20
N ALA A 21 17.36 24.79 -36.47
CA ALA A 21 17.51 24.30 -35.11
C ALA A 21 16.44 24.98 -34.23
N VAL A 22 15.36 24.25 -33.94
CA VAL A 22 14.44 24.62 -32.86
C VAL A 22 15.20 24.36 -31.56
N VAL A 23 15.72 25.43 -30.97
CA VAL A 23 16.22 25.44 -29.60
C VAL A 23 15.03 25.17 -28.70
N CYS A 24 14.88 23.92 -28.25
CA CYS A 24 14.05 23.62 -27.09
C CYS A 24 14.66 24.33 -25.88
N LEU A 25 14.10 25.48 -25.53
CA LEU A 25 14.22 26.03 -24.19
C LEU A 25 13.59 25.01 -23.22
N VAL A 26 14.42 24.16 -22.64
CA VAL A 26 14.07 23.45 -21.42
C VAL A 26 13.93 24.55 -20.36
N VAL A 27 12.69 24.94 -20.08
CA VAL A 27 12.36 25.73 -18.91
C VAL A 27 12.64 24.82 -17.71
N LEU A 28 13.87 24.90 -17.18
CA LEU A 28 14.19 24.45 -15.85
C LEU A 28 13.41 25.37 -14.89
N GLY A 29 12.13 25.05 -14.70
CA GLY A 29 11.29 25.64 -13.67
C GLY A 29 11.90 25.27 -12.31
N GLY A 30 12.75 26.14 -11.80
CA GLY A 30 13.32 26.04 -10.47
C GLY A 30 12.21 25.99 -9.44
N ARG A 31 11.90 24.79 -8.94
CA ARG A 31 11.32 24.59 -7.61
C ARG A 31 12.40 24.91 -6.57
N THR A 32 12.76 26.18 -6.45
CA THR A 32 13.60 26.69 -5.35
C THR A 32 12.68 27.05 -4.19
N GLY A 33 12.42 26.09 -3.31
CA GLY A 33 11.59 26.31 -2.13
C GLY A 33 11.37 25.08 -1.26
N GLY A 34 12.27 24.09 -1.31
CA GLY A 34 12.23 22.94 -0.40
C GLY A 34 13.09 23.22 0.82
N VAL A 35 12.47 23.47 1.97
CA VAL A 35 13.13 23.26 3.27
C VAL A 35 13.66 21.83 3.26
N SER A 36 14.97 21.67 3.45
CA SER A 36 15.66 20.43 3.09
C SER A 36 15.21 19.25 3.97
N GLN A 37 14.61 18.22 3.35
CA GLN A 37 14.50 16.86 3.93
C GLN A 37 15.86 16.32 4.41
N ALA A 38 16.98 16.96 4.02
CA ALA A 38 18.32 16.67 4.48
C ALA A 38 18.52 16.82 6.00
N SER A 39 17.67 17.55 6.74
CA SER A 39 17.92 17.84 8.17
C SER A 39 17.67 16.64 9.11
N LEU A 40 16.83 15.68 8.74
CA LEU A 40 16.65 14.42 9.49
C LEU A 40 17.60 13.30 9.02
N ALA A 41 18.09 13.43 7.78
CA ALA A 41 18.97 12.49 7.12
C ALA A 41 20.45 12.70 7.49
N ASN A 42 20.90 13.95 7.65
CA ASN A 42 22.27 14.27 8.00
C ASN A 42 22.40 14.48 9.51
N SER A 43 22.93 13.46 10.19
CA SER A 43 23.61 13.73 11.46
C SER A 43 24.76 14.72 11.22
N ASN A 44 25.09 15.55 12.21
CA ASN A 44 26.23 16.47 12.16
C ASN A 44 27.58 15.77 11.87
N ASP A 45 27.60 14.43 11.86
CA ASP A 45 28.76 13.57 11.63
C ASP A 45 28.91 13.07 10.19
N GLY A 46 28.06 13.52 9.25
CA GLY A 46 28.11 13.07 7.85
C GLY A 46 27.63 11.63 7.63
N ARG A 47 26.76 11.12 8.52
CA ARG A 47 26.12 9.80 8.35
C ARG A 47 24.67 9.97 7.93
N TYR A 48 24.29 9.30 6.84
CA TYR A 48 22.90 9.20 6.36
C TYR A 48 22.12 8.19 7.21
N CYS A 49 20.98 8.60 7.77
CA CYS A 49 20.16 7.70 8.59
C CYS A 49 18.79 7.43 7.96
N LYS A 50 18.29 6.20 8.18
CA LYS A 50 16.95 5.77 7.80
C LYS A 50 16.27 4.98 8.92
N TRP A 51 14.96 4.81 8.77
CA TRP A 51 14.16 3.97 9.65
C TRP A 51 13.81 2.68 8.94
N ILE A 52 13.91 1.56 9.66
CA ILE A 52 13.52 0.24 9.16
C ILE A 52 12.57 -0.41 10.14
N PHE A 53 11.68 -1.24 9.61
CA PHE A 53 10.80 -2.07 10.42
C PHE A 53 11.61 -2.91 11.42
N ASP A 54 11.13 -2.95 12.66
CA ASP A 54 11.71 -3.73 13.76
C ASP A 54 10.82 -4.93 14.07
N ARG A 55 9.55 -4.67 14.39
CA ARG A 55 8.57 -5.71 14.74
C ARG A 55 7.14 -5.21 14.65
N TYR A 56 6.22 -6.16 14.56
CA TYR A 56 4.78 -5.95 14.72
C TYR A 56 4.35 -6.36 16.13
N GLU A 57 3.36 -5.66 16.67
CA GLU A 57 2.74 -5.94 17.95
C GLU A 57 1.22 -5.84 17.81
N SER A 58 0.54 -6.98 17.90
CA SER A 58 -0.92 -7.03 17.96
C SER A 58 -1.43 -6.33 19.21
N SER A 59 -2.54 -5.61 19.09
CA SER A 59 -3.24 -5.08 20.26
C SER A 59 -3.80 -6.21 21.12
N PHE A 60 -4.16 -5.89 22.37
CA PHE A 60 -4.81 -6.86 23.24
C PHE A 60 -6.14 -7.33 22.63
N TYR A 61 -6.87 -6.44 21.96
CA TYR A 61 -8.15 -6.76 21.34
C TYR A 61 -8.01 -7.61 20.09
N GLU A 62 -7.03 -7.31 19.23
CA GLU A 62 -6.70 -8.17 18.08
C GLU A 62 -6.32 -9.58 18.54
N THR A 63 -5.53 -9.69 19.61
CA THR A 63 -5.14 -10.98 20.20
C THR A 63 -6.35 -11.74 20.74
N GLU A 64 -7.23 -11.06 21.49
CA GLU A 64 -8.49 -11.62 21.98
C GLU A 64 -9.35 -12.13 20.83
N TRP A 65 -9.53 -11.32 19.79
CA TRP A 65 -10.33 -11.68 18.63
C TRP A 65 -9.73 -12.86 17.86
N PHE A 66 -8.42 -12.86 17.63
CA PHE A 66 -7.72 -13.96 16.98
C PHE A 66 -7.92 -15.28 17.73
N ASN A 67 -7.89 -15.27 19.06
CA ASN A 67 -8.15 -16.44 19.88
C ASN A 67 -9.60 -16.94 19.71
N LEU A 68 -10.58 -16.04 19.69
CA LEU A 68 -11.98 -16.40 19.50
C LEU A 68 -12.21 -17.07 18.13
N VAL A 69 -11.62 -16.50 17.07
CA VAL A 69 -11.71 -17.04 15.71
C VAL A 69 -10.97 -18.38 15.60
N SER A 70 -9.78 -18.51 16.19
CA SER A 70 -8.96 -19.73 16.11
C SER A 70 -9.55 -20.91 16.88
N ASN A 71 -10.26 -20.65 17.97
CA ASN A 71 -10.92 -21.69 18.78
C ASN A 71 -12.29 -22.11 18.23
N GLY A 72 -12.68 -21.61 17.04
CA GLY A 72 -13.93 -21.97 16.37
C GLY A 72 -15.18 -21.28 16.94
N GLY A 73 -15.03 -20.34 17.87
CA GLY A 73 -16.17 -19.67 18.52
C GLY A 73 -16.90 -18.67 17.63
N VAL A 74 -16.25 -18.18 16.57
CA VAL A 74 -16.71 -16.98 15.84
C VAL A 74 -17.09 -17.25 14.38
N ASN A 75 -16.66 -18.35 13.75
CA ASN A 75 -16.74 -18.53 12.29
C ASN A 75 -18.07 -18.10 11.66
N ASP A 76 -19.19 -18.78 11.94
CA ASP A 76 -20.52 -18.40 11.42
C ASP A 76 -21.28 -17.43 12.35
N ASN A 77 -20.68 -17.11 13.50
CA ASN A 77 -21.30 -16.32 14.57
C ASN A 77 -20.68 -14.94 14.73
N VAL A 78 -19.87 -14.45 13.77
CA VAL A 78 -19.12 -13.19 13.86
C VAL A 78 -20.03 -12.07 14.37
N CYS A 79 -21.18 -11.88 13.71
CA CYS A 79 -22.13 -10.85 14.05
C CYS A 79 -22.75 -11.04 15.45
N SER A 80 -22.93 -12.27 15.89
CA SER A 80 -23.40 -12.53 17.26
C SER A 80 -22.37 -12.17 18.31
N VAL A 81 -21.10 -12.47 18.05
CA VAL A 81 -20.00 -12.17 18.97
C VAL A 81 -19.71 -10.68 19.01
N ILE A 82 -19.73 -9.97 17.86
CA ILE A 82 -19.59 -8.51 17.84
C ILE A 82 -20.70 -7.84 18.68
N ARG A 83 -21.92 -8.38 18.72
CA ARG A 83 -23.04 -7.84 19.52
C ARG A 83 -22.86 -7.99 21.03
N GLU A 84 -21.95 -8.84 21.49
CA GLU A 84 -21.70 -8.95 22.92
C GLU A 84 -21.21 -7.60 23.45
N PRO A 85 -21.74 -7.08 24.59
CA PRO A 85 -21.50 -5.70 25.02
C PRO A 85 -20.04 -5.27 25.07
N ARG A 86 -19.16 -6.20 25.44
CA ARG A 86 -17.70 -6.00 25.46
C ARG A 86 -17.15 -5.72 24.06
N HIS A 87 -17.47 -6.57 23.10
CA HIS A 87 -16.99 -6.45 21.72
C HIS A 87 -17.62 -5.28 21.00
N ALA A 88 -18.92 -5.05 21.20
CA ALA A 88 -19.65 -3.93 20.64
C ALA A 88 -19.03 -2.59 21.05
N SER A 89 -18.68 -2.41 22.33
CA SER A 89 -18.01 -1.20 22.81
C SER A 89 -16.64 -1.00 22.17
N MET A 90 -15.80 -2.04 22.12
CA MET A 90 -14.45 -1.93 21.55
C MET A 90 -14.50 -1.64 20.05
N VAL A 91 -15.41 -2.28 19.32
CA VAL A 91 -15.63 -2.01 17.90
C VAL A 91 -16.09 -0.58 17.67
N ALA A 92 -17.04 -0.09 18.47
CA ALA A 92 -17.50 1.30 18.37
C ALA A 92 -16.35 2.29 18.62
N ASP A 93 -15.50 2.04 19.63
CA ASP A 93 -14.34 2.88 19.92
C ASP A 93 -13.31 2.87 18.77
N ILE A 94 -13.06 1.71 18.15
CA ILE A 94 -12.17 1.57 17.00
C ILE A 94 -12.72 2.33 15.80
N ILE A 95 -13.98 2.10 15.42
CA ILE A 95 -14.59 2.72 14.24
C ILE A 95 -14.76 4.22 14.42
N THR A 96 -15.14 4.69 15.62
CA THR A 96 -15.16 6.13 15.94
C THR A 96 -13.77 6.73 15.74
N ARG A 97 -12.74 6.08 16.29
CA ARG A 97 -11.36 6.55 16.16
C ARG A 97 -10.89 6.55 14.70
N LEU A 98 -11.24 5.54 13.90
CA LEU A 98 -10.91 5.48 12.47
C LEU A 98 -11.63 6.56 11.67
N SER A 99 -12.92 6.76 11.89
CA SER A 99 -13.72 7.83 11.26
C SER A 99 -13.12 9.21 11.57
N ASP A 100 -12.68 9.45 12.81
CA ASP A 100 -12.00 10.68 13.18
C ASP A 100 -10.65 10.86 12.48
N LEU A 101 -9.89 9.77 12.34
CA LEU A 101 -8.56 9.78 11.72
C LEU A 101 -8.59 9.84 10.19
N VAL A 102 -9.64 9.34 9.53
CA VAL A 102 -9.69 9.19 8.07
C VAL A 102 -10.75 10.07 7.44
N GLY A 103 -11.96 10.09 8.01
CA GLY A 103 -13.12 10.83 7.53
C GLY A 103 -13.10 12.31 7.91
N ASN A 104 -12.73 12.64 9.16
CA ASN A 104 -12.80 14.00 9.70
C ASN A 104 -11.50 14.82 9.55
N LEU A 105 -10.48 14.28 8.90
CA LEU A 105 -9.29 15.07 8.60
C LEU A 105 -9.65 16.25 7.69
N ASP A 106 -9.18 17.44 8.07
CA ASP A 106 -9.27 18.63 7.26
C ASP A 106 -8.74 18.34 5.85
N SER A 107 -9.68 18.30 4.90
CA SER A 107 -9.43 18.02 3.48
C SER A 107 -8.51 19.03 2.81
N SER A 108 -8.14 20.14 3.47
CA SER A 108 -7.12 21.10 3.02
C SER A 108 -5.70 20.74 3.45
N ILE A 109 -5.53 19.83 4.41
CA ILE A 109 -4.21 19.37 4.86
C ILE A 109 -3.50 18.66 3.71
N ARG A 110 -2.24 19.03 3.49
CA ARG A 110 -1.34 18.39 2.53
C ARG A 110 0.00 18.14 3.21
N TRP A 111 0.44 16.90 3.26
CA TRP A 111 1.70 16.52 3.91
C TRP A 111 2.88 16.60 2.95
N PHE A 112 3.33 17.81 2.63
CA PHE A 112 4.49 17.98 1.74
C PHE A 112 5.82 17.66 2.43
N GLU A 113 5.89 17.93 3.73
CA GLU A 113 7.08 17.74 4.56
C GLU A 113 6.89 16.58 5.56
N GLN A 114 7.98 15.93 5.92
CA GLN A 114 7.98 14.94 6.99
C GLN A 114 7.74 15.64 8.32
N ASP A 115 7.02 14.96 9.21
CA ASP A 115 6.97 15.32 10.63
C ASP A 115 6.35 16.69 11.01
N THR A 116 5.46 17.24 10.18
CA THR A 116 4.89 18.58 10.42
C THR A 116 3.66 18.62 11.33
N ALA A 117 3.09 17.45 11.65
CA ALA A 117 1.91 17.40 12.50
C ALA A 117 2.26 17.76 13.96
N LYS A 118 1.37 18.53 14.59
CA LYS A 118 1.52 18.88 16.00
C LYS A 118 1.46 17.62 16.86
N THR A 119 2.34 17.58 17.85
CA THR A 119 2.35 16.50 18.81
C THR A 119 1.16 16.60 19.78
N THR A 120 0.61 15.46 20.14
CA THR A 120 -0.47 15.28 21.11
C THR A 120 -0.09 14.21 22.12
N THR A 121 -0.92 14.04 23.15
CA THR A 121 -0.93 12.82 23.95
C THR A 121 -1.52 11.67 23.15
N GLU A 122 -1.21 10.43 23.55
CA GLU A 122 -1.87 9.23 23.02
C GLU A 122 -3.38 9.32 23.29
N HIS A 123 -4.19 8.94 22.31
CA HIS A 123 -5.65 8.88 22.50
C HIS A 123 -6.01 7.61 23.27
N ALA A 124 -7.04 7.66 24.13
CA ALA A 124 -7.41 6.52 24.97
C ALA A 124 -7.69 5.24 24.14
N SER A 125 -8.35 5.39 23.00
CA SER A 125 -8.66 4.27 22.08
C SER A 125 -7.45 3.75 21.31
N ASP A 126 -6.31 4.45 21.27
CA ASP A 126 -5.10 3.98 20.54
C ASP A 126 -4.54 2.68 21.17
N GLY A 127 -4.92 2.35 22.40
CA GLY A 127 -4.65 1.05 23.04
C GLY A 127 -5.32 -0.14 22.34
N LEU A 128 -6.38 0.08 21.57
CA LEU A 128 -7.10 -0.95 20.79
C LEU A 128 -6.42 -1.25 19.45
N PHE A 129 -5.52 -0.38 18.99
CA PHE A 129 -4.83 -0.49 17.71
C PHE A 129 -3.53 -1.28 17.84
N SER A 130 -3.20 -2.02 16.79
CA SER A 130 -1.95 -2.74 16.68
C SER A 130 -0.83 -1.78 16.28
N ARG A 131 0.42 -2.17 16.53
CA ARG A 131 1.60 -1.28 16.42
C ARG A 131 2.66 -1.86 15.51
N PHE A 132 3.14 -1.05 14.58
CA PHE A 132 4.37 -1.27 13.83
C PHE A 132 5.49 -0.50 14.51
N HIS A 133 6.54 -1.21 14.93
CA HIS A 133 7.72 -0.62 15.53
C HIS A 133 8.83 -0.48 14.51
N TYR A 134 9.55 0.63 14.60
CA TYR A 134 10.65 0.99 13.72
C TYR A 134 11.88 1.30 14.53
N ARG A 135 13.04 0.97 13.99
CA ARG A 135 14.35 1.31 14.56
C ARG A 135 15.16 2.11 13.57
N ARG A 136 16.04 2.97 14.09
CA ARG A 136 16.92 3.79 13.27
C ARG A 136 18.21 3.05 12.93
N VAL A 137 18.66 3.21 11.69
CA VAL A 137 19.98 2.75 11.23
C VAL A 137 20.66 3.87 10.44
N CYS A 138 21.99 3.93 10.50
CA CYS A 138 22.76 4.91 9.75
C CYS A 138 23.82 4.23 8.87
N PHE A 139 23.96 4.74 7.66
CA PHE A 139 24.94 4.35 6.68
C PHE A 139 26.28 5.04 6.98
N ASN A 140 27.34 4.24 7.03
CA ASN A 140 28.69 4.75 7.12
C ASN A 140 29.33 4.73 5.73
N GLU A 141 29.54 5.91 5.15
CA GLU A 141 30.16 6.02 3.84
C GLU A 141 31.57 5.43 3.80
N ASN A 142 32.27 5.32 4.95
CA ASN A 142 33.63 4.81 5.02
C ASN A 142 33.80 3.32 4.73
N ASP A 143 32.78 2.52 5.01
CA ASP A 143 32.80 1.06 4.81
C ASP A 143 31.62 0.57 3.96
N GLY A 144 30.67 1.45 3.64
CA GLY A 144 29.48 1.09 2.87
C GLY A 144 28.48 0.23 3.65
N ALA A 145 28.53 0.25 4.98
CA ALA A 145 27.68 -0.59 5.83
C ALA A 145 26.65 0.22 6.63
N TRP A 146 25.55 -0.46 6.98
CA TRP A 146 24.49 0.05 7.84
C TRP A 146 24.71 -0.36 9.28
N TYR A 147 24.64 0.60 10.19
CA TYR A 147 24.82 0.40 11.63
C TYR A 147 23.56 0.78 12.39
N LYS A 148 23.29 0.09 13.51
CA LYS A 148 22.26 0.50 14.45
C LYS A 148 22.57 1.91 14.96
N ALA A 149 21.55 2.76 15.00
CA ALA A 149 21.64 4.10 15.54
C ALA A 149 20.57 4.32 16.61
N PRO A 150 20.76 5.27 17.53
CA PRO A 150 19.74 5.60 18.50
C PRO A 150 18.45 6.05 17.85
N GLY A 151 17.34 5.58 18.39
CA GLY A 151 16.01 6.02 18.02
C GLY A 151 15.04 4.89 17.74
N ARG A 152 13.80 5.13 18.16
CA ARG A 152 12.66 4.23 18.03
C ARG A 152 11.44 4.96 17.49
N GLY A 153 10.66 4.27 16.68
CA GLY A 153 9.43 4.77 16.10
C GLY A 153 8.30 3.76 16.30
N VAL A 154 7.08 4.25 16.36
CA VAL A 154 5.87 3.44 16.40
C VAL A 154 4.82 4.05 15.50
N GLN A 155 4.07 3.22 14.79
CA GLN A 155 2.91 3.61 14.01
C GLN A 155 1.73 2.71 14.31
N LEU A 156 0.53 3.28 14.42
CA LEU A 156 -0.68 2.49 14.57
C LEU A 156 -1.07 1.82 13.24
N ILE A 157 -1.84 0.76 13.35
CA ILE A 157 -2.61 0.15 12.25
C ILE A 157 -3.94 -0.32 12.84
N GLU A 158 -5.01 -0.33 12.05
CA GLU A 158 -6.26 -0.90 12.50
C GLU A 158 -6.04 -2.36 12.97
N PRO A 159 -6.66 -2.78 14.09
CA PRO A 159 -6.56 -4.15 14.49
C PRO A 159 -7.20 -5.06 13.44
N LEU A 160 -6.81 -6.32 13.41
CA LEU A 160 -7.62 -7.34 12.75
C LEU A 160 -8.79 -7.68 13.70
N PHE A 161 -10.03 -7.42 13.28
CA PHE A 161 -11.23 -7.72 14.07
C PHE A 161 -12.46 -7.93 13.19
N GLY A 162 -13.53 -8.46 13.78
CA GLY A 162 -14.77 -8.79 13.07
C GLY A 162 -14.56 -9.84 11.96
N MET A 163 -14.99 -9.51 10.75
CA MET A 163 -14.77 -10.35 9.55
C MET A 163 -13.53 -9.94 8.77
N LEU A 164 -12.66 -9.10 9.34
CA LEU A 164 -11.68 -8.30 8.60
C LEU A 164 -12.33 -7.30 7.63
N ARG A 165 -13.60 -6.98 7.85
CA ARG A 165 -14.39 -5.99 7.12
C ARG A 165 -15.07 -5.08 8.11
N ASP A 166 -15.60 -4.01 7.59
CA ASP A 166 -16.41 -3.08 8.35
C ASP A 166 -17.59 -3.78 9.04
N PRO A 167 -17.69 -3.70 10.39
CA PRO A 167 -18.75 -4.33 11.16
C PRO A 167 -20.12 -3.66 10.99
N TYR A 168 -20.17 -2.41 10.48
CA TYR A 168 -21.41 -1.67 10.24
C TYR A 168 -21.93 -1.81 8.81
N ASP A 169 -21.20 -2.50 7.94
CA ASP A 169 -21.65 -2.83 6.59
C ASP A 169 -22.82 -3.84 6.64
N ALA A 170 -23.54 -3.98 5.52
CA ALA A 170 -24.80 -4.71 5.41
C ALA A 170 -24.72 -6.22 5.74
N TRP A 171 -23.53 -6.74 5.98
CA TRP A 171 -23.24 -8.16 6.24
C TRP A 171 -23.75 -8.70 7.55
N CYS A 172 -23.53 -7.95 8.62
CA CYS A 172 -24.08 -8.34 9.90
C CYS A 172 -25.55 -7.92 10.06
N GLY A 173 -26.12 -7.30 9.01
CA GLY A 173 -27.52 -6.96 8.82
C GLY A 173 -27.78 -5.48 9.11
N GLY A 174 -28.61 -4.83 8.30
CA GLY A 174 -29.11 -3.46 8.57
C GLY A 174 -29.97 -3.34 9.86
N GLU A 175 -30.20 -4.46 10.56
CA GLU A 175 -30.88 -4.55 11.87
C GLU A 175 -29.90 -4.70 13.04
N LEU A 176 -28.59 -4.62 12.81
CA LEU A 176 -27.64 -4.54 13.90
C LEU A 176 -27.85 -3.25 14.68
N GLU A 177 -28.47 -3.38 15.85
CA GLU A 177 -28.30 -2.45 16.95
C GLU A 177 -26.88 -2.58 17.53
N LEU A 178 -25.83 -2.50 16.69
CA LEU A 178 -24.54 -2.08 17.22
C LEU A 178 -24.78 -0.72 17.90
N PRO A 179 -24.15 -0.46 19.07
CA PRO A 179 -24.27 0.83 19.73
C PRO A 179 -24.00 1.93 18.71
N THR A 180 -24.69 3.05 18.92
CA THR A 180 -24.87 4.19 18.02
C THR A 180 -23.73 4.31 17.01
N VAL A 181 -24.08 4.16 15.72
CA VAL A 181 -23.18 4.48 14.60
C VAL A 181 -22.53 5.83 14.91
N PRO A 182 -21.18 5.95 14.85
CA PRO A 182 -20.52 7.20 15.18
C PRO A 182 -21.10 8.35 14.34
N ASP A 183 -21.24 9.55 14.92
CA ASP A 183 -21.96 10.68 14.31
C ASP A 183 -21.45 11.07 12.90
N ASN A 184 -20.20 10.70 12.56
CA ASN A 184 -19.54 11.00 11.28
C ASN A 184 -19.23 9.74 10.46
N TYR A 185 -19.77 8.58 10.84
CA TYR A 185 -19.60 7.36 10.07
C TYR A 185 -20.54 7.39 8.86
N GLU A 186 -19.97 7.55 7.68
CA GLU A 186 -20.70 7.44 6.42
C GLU A 186 -21.03 5.96 6.19
N ASN A 187 -22.27 5.57 6.50
CA ASN A 187 -22.73 4.21 6.23
C ASN A 187 -22.92 4.00 4.73
N GLU A 188 -21.81 3.69 4.06
CA GLU A 188 -21.78 3.13 2.73
C GLU A 188 -22.22 1.66 2.85
N MET A 189 -23.54 1.40 2.81
CA MET A 189 -24.11 0.04 2.78
C MET A 189 -23.80 -0.68 1.45
N THR A 190 -22.53 -0.72 1.03
CA THR A 190 -22.10 -1.11 -0.32
C THR A 190 -21.46 -2.49 -0.34
N PHE A 191 -21.39 -3.23 0.78
CA PHE A 191 -20.62 -4.48 0.94
C PHE A 191 -19.10 -4.31 0.76
N GLU A 192 -18.69 -3.07 0.51
CA GLU A 192 -17.40 -2.60 0.01
C GLU A 192 -16.88 -1.47 0.93
N SER A 193 -17.34 -1.34 2.18
CA SER A 193 -16.89 -0.24 3.05
C SER A 193 -15.38 -0.32 3.30
N THR A 194 -14.70 0.83 3.13
CA THR A 194 -13.27 1.03 3.43
C THR A 194 -13.05 1.89 4.69
N GLN A 195 -14.11 2.23 5.41
CA GLN A 195 -14.08 3.09 6.59
C GLN A 195 -13.31 2.45 7.77
N HIS A 196 -13.12 1.12 7.74
CA HIS A 196 -12.33 0.40 8.74
C HIS A 196 -10.80 0.41 8.47
N LEU A 197 -10.34 0.99 7.37
CA LEU A 197 -8.93 0.96 6.97
C LEU A 197 -8.16 2.18 7.52
N LEU A 198 -6.93 1.96 8.01
CA LEU A 198 -6.03 3.04 8.45
C LEU A 198 -4.75 3.08 7.60
N PRO A 199 -4.78 3.77 6.44
CA PRO A 199 -3.62 3.87 5.57
C PRO A 199 -2.44 4.56 6.27
N GLN A 200 -1.22 4.25 5.85
CA GLN A 200 0.01 4.68 6.52
C GLN A 200 0.10 6.20 6.71
N GLY A 201 -0.35 7.02 5.76
CA GLY A 201 -0.34 8.50 5.91
C GLY A 201 -1.28 9.07 6.98
N TYR A 202 -2.25 8.26 7.41
CA TYR A 202 -3.31 8.62 8.34
C TYR A 202 -3.09 8.02 9.72
N ALA A 203 -2.29 6.98 9.78
CA ALA A 203 -2.00 6.29 11.01
C ALA A 203 -1.22 7.19 11.97
N PRO A 204 -1.72 7.39 13.21
CA PRO A 204 -0.96 8.06 14.24
C PRO A 204 0.40 7.39 14.43
N TYR A 205 1.41 8.22 14.66
CA TYR A 205 2.77 7.76 14.85
C TYR A 205 3.49 8.58 15.91
N ALA A 206 4.54 7.99 16.47
CA ALA A 206 5.41 8.67 17.41
C ALA A 206 6.83 8.16 17.23
N PHE A 207 7.84 8.99 17.49
CA PHE A 207 9.24 8.56 17.44
C PHE A 207 10.12 9.41 18.35
N SER A 208 11.29 8.87 18.67
CA SER A 208 12.38 9.55 19.37
C SER A 208 13.69 9.27 18.66
N LEU A 209 14.61 10.24 18.64
CA LEU A 209 15.98 10.05 18.16
C LEU A 209 16.92 9.53 19.25
N GLU A 210 16.41 9.36 20.46
CA GLU A 210 17.14 8.82 21.61
C GLU A 210 16.77 7.35 21.84
N ASP A 211 17.71 6.60 22.40
CA ASP A 211 17.42 5.26 22.94
C ASP A 211 16.85 5.37 24.37
N GLY A 212 15.98 4.43 24.73
CA GLY A 212 15.43 4.31 26.09
C GLY A 212 13.92 4.58 26.19
N ASP A 213 13.45 4.75 27.42
CA ASP A 213 12.02 4.84 27.75
C ASP A 213 11.44 6.26 27.65
N SER A 214 12.15 7.19 26.98
CA SER A 214 11.66 8.55 26.74
C SER A 214 10.25 8.49 26.14
N ALA A 215 9.32 9.22 26.77
CA ALA A 215 7.93 9.26 26.35
C ALA A 215 7.84 9.72 24.89
N LEU A 216 7.13 8.95 24.06
CA LEU A 216 6.96 9.29 22.66
C LEU A 216 5.90 10.38 22.53
N SER A 217 6.19 11.41 21.73
CA SER A 217 5.21 12.45 21.38
C SER A 217 4.44 12.01 20.15
N TRP A 218 3.16 11.70 20.34
CA TRP A 218 2.27 11.20 19.29
C TRP A 218 1.90 12.29 18.32
N ARG A 219 1.74 11.92 17.05
CA ARG A 219 1.22 12.77 15.99
C ARG A 219 0.01 12.06 15.40
N PRO A 220 -1.16 12.71 15.31
CA PRO A 220 -2.38 12.05 14.88
C PRO A 220 -2.37 11.66 13.40
N HIS A 221 -1.57 12.30 12.56
CA HIS A 221 -1.49 12.06 11.11
C HIS A 221 -0.19 12.65 10.55
N GLY A 222 0.14 12.35 9.29
CA GLY A 222 1.25 12.97 8.56
C GLY A 222 2.20 11.98 7.91
N ARG A 223 3.35 12.47 7.43
CA ARG A 223 4.39 11.62 6.84
C ARG A 223 5.42 11.22 7.89
N PRO A 224 5.38 9.98 8.41
CA PRO A 224 6.37 9.56 9.38
C PRO A 224 7.77 9.45 8.76
N PRO A 225 8.85 9.47 9.56
CA PRO A 225 10.22 9.40 9.05
C PRO A 225 10.56 8.14 8.24
N TRP A 226 9.89 7.01 8.48
CA TRP A 226 10.10 5.77 7.72
C TRP A 226 9.41 5.74 6.35
N HIS A 227 8.52 6.69 6.04
CA HIS A 227 7.83 6.76 4.75
C HIS A 227 8.75 7.19 3.59
N SER A 228 9.91 7.77 3.88
CA SER A 228 10.82 8.22 2.82
C SER A 228 12.27 8.06 3.22
N ASN A 229 12.88 7.01 2.70
CA ASN A 229 14.29 6.71 2.88
C ASN A 229 15.02 6.89 1.54
N HIS A 230 16.00 7.78 1.50
CA HIS A 230 16.90 7.87 0.38
C HIS A 230 17.74 6.60 0.28
N HIS A 231 18.13 6.25 -0.95
CA HIS A 231 19.01 5.13 -1.21
C HIS A 231 20.42 5.63 -1.52
N PRO A 232 21.47 5.19 -0.79
CA PRO A 232 22.83 5.44 -1.20
C PRO A 232 23.13 4.66 -2.49
N VAL A 233 23.57 5.37 -3.51
CA VAL A 233 23.97 4.86 -4.83
C VAL A 233 25.44 5.18 -5.01
N GLU A 234 26.27 4.16 -5.21
CA GLU A 234 27.69 4.38 -5.48
C GLU A 234 27.86 5.12 -6.81
N ILE A 235 28.62 6.22 -6.82
CA ILE A 235 28.90 6.98 -8.04
C ILE A 235 30.42 7.14 -8.25
N PRO A 236 30.89 7.07 -9.50
CA PRO A 236 32.29 7.34 -9.81
C PRO A 236 32.71 8.72 -9.27
N ASN A 237 33.82 8.78 -8.54
CA ASN A 237 34.49 9.99 -8.06
C ASN A 237 33.85 10.76 -6.88
N ALA A 238 32.64 10.42 -6.43
CA ALA A 238 32.01 11.06 -5.24
C ALA A 238 31.55 10.05 -4.18
N ARG A 239 31.98 8.79 -4.31
CA ARG A 239 31.69 7.63 -3.45
C ARG A 239 30.20 7.28 -3.39
N TYR A 240 29.31 8.18 -2.96
CA TYR A 240 27.87 7.93 -2.89
C TYR A 240 27.05 9.16 -3.31
N SER A 241 25.88 8.90 -3.89
CA SER A 241 24.77 9.83 -4.13
C SER A 241 23.52 9.29 -3.46
N TYR A 242 22.56 10.15 -3.12
CA TYR A 242 21.34 9.74 -2.42
C TYR A 242 20.13 9.95 -3.33
N SER A 243 19.56 8.87 -3.84
CA SER A 243 18.36 8.95 -4.67
C SER A 243 17.10 8.99 -3.79
N PRO A 244 16.15 9.89 -4.03
CA PRO A 244 14.90 9.92 -3.27
C PRO A 244 14.08 8.66 -3.53
N PRO A 245 13.26 8.24 -2.55
CA PRO A 245 12.29 7.17 -2.71
C PRO A 245 11.16 7.61 -3.64
N ARG A 246 10.58 6.67 -4.38
CA ARG A 246 9.34 6.92 -5.14
C ARG A 246 8.15 6.46 -4.33
N ASN A 247 7.04 7.17 -4.42
CA ASN A 247 5.75 6.64 -3.97
C ASN A 247 5.04 5.92 -5.12
N MET A 248 4.72 4.64 -4.98
CA MET A 248 4.19 3.82 -6.07
C MET A 248 2.91 3.10 -5.66
N LEU A 249 1.91 3.09 -6.55
CA LEU A 249 0.77 2.20 -6.47
C LEU A 249 0.95 1.08 -7.50
N ILE A 250 0.82 -0.16 -7.05
CA ILE A 250 0.79 -1.33 -7.91
C ILE A 250 -0.56 -2.00 -7.70
N ASP A 251 -1.46 -1.91 -8.66
CA ASP A 251 -2.77 -2.54 -8.64
C ASP A 251 -2.74 -3.80 -9.51
N LEU A 252 -2.68 -4.95 -8.84
CA LEU A 252 -2.77 -6.24 -9.49
C LEU A 252 -4.25 -6.65 -9.51
N GLY A 253 -4.76 -6.83 -10.73
CA GLY A 253 -6.12 -7.28 -11.02
C GLY A 253 -7.13 -6.14 -11.08
N ALA A 254 -6.65 -4.95 -11.43
CA ALA A 254 -7.46 -3.74 -11.43
C ALA A 254 -8.68 -3.83 -12.36
N ASP A 255 -9.75 -3.23 -11.87
CA ASP A 255 -10.89 -2.81 -12.64
C ASP A 255 -10.70 -1.38 -13.19
N ALA A 256 -11.63 -0.89 -14.01
CA ALA A 256 -11.53 0.45 -14.57
C ALA A 256 -11.43 1.47 -13.43
N PHE A 257 -10.65 2.54 -13.62
CA PHE A 257 -10.22 3.45 -12.54
C PHE A 257 -11.37 4.01 -11.68
N LYS A 258 -12.54 4.25 -12.29
CA LYS A 258 -13.77 4.75 -11.62
C LYS A 258 -14.89 3.72 -11.50
N LYS A 259 -14.63 2.43 -11.71
CA LYS A 259 -15.70 1.42 -11.76
C LYS A 259 -16.42 1.27 -10.42
N SER A 260 -15.71 1.41 -9.31
CA SER A 260 -16.27 1.38 -7.96
C SER A 260 -15.58 2.40 -7.05
N LEU A 261 -16.20 2.65 -5.89
CA LEU A 261 -15.62 3.49 -4.84
C LEU A 261 -14.28 2.94 -4.35
N ASN A 262 -14.05 1.63 -4.54
CA ASN A 262 -12.85 0.88 -4.16
C ASN A 262 -11.89 0.62 -5.34
N ALA A 263 -11.97 1.39 -6.41
CA ALA A 263 -11.03 1.30 -7.52
C ALA A 263 -9.82 2.24 -7.30
N GLY A 264 -9.04 2.50 -8.34
CA GLY A 264 -7.90 3.40 -8.28
C GLY A 264 -8.24 4.81 -7.76
N ILE A 265 -9.49 5.26 -7.91
CA ILE A 265 -9.97 6.54 -7.38
C ILE A 265 -9.83 6.64 -5.85
N TRP A 266 -10.03 5.55 -5.11
CA TRP A 266 -9.87 5.54 -3.65
C TRP A 266 -8.43 5.87 -3.28
N PHE A 267 -7.48 5.14 -3.87
CA PHE A 267 -6.05 5.35 -3.62
C PHE A 267 -5.62 6.76 -4.02
N ASN A 268 -6.14 7.29 -5.13
CA ASN A 268 -5.87 8.67 -5.49
C ASN A 268 -6.37 9.64 -4.41
N LYS A 269 -7.62 9.52 -3.98
CA LYS A 269 -8.18 10.39 -2.93
C LYS A 269 -7.43 10.28 -1.60
N HIS A 270 -6.99 9.07 -1.23
CA HIS A 270 -6.36 8.85 0.07
C HIS A 270 -4.87 9.20 0.09
N TYR A 271 -4.13 8.97 -1.00
CA TYR A 271 -2.70 9.27 -1.04
C TYR A 271 -2.42 10.61 -1.73
N HIS A 272 -2.95 10.81 -2.94
CA HIS A 272 -2.66 12.00 -3.75
C HIS A 272 -3.23 13.27 -3.13
N ASP A 273 -4.54 13.31 -2.88
CA ASP A 273 -5.20 14.53 -2.40
C ASP A 273 -4.70 14.96 -1.02
N ARG A 274 -3.95 14.12 -0.30
CA ARG A 274 -3.44 14.44 1.04
C ARG A 274 -1.92 14.67 1.08
N GLY A 275 -1.28 14.83 -0.07
CA GLY A 275 0.13 15.22 -0.16
C GLY A 275 1.11 14.04 -0.16
N GLN A 276 0.62 12.83 -0.43
CA GLN A 276 1.43 11.66 -0.76
C GLN A 276 1.13 11.21 -2.20
N PRO A 277 1.31 12.08 -3.22
CA PRO A 277 1.03 11.70 -4.61
C PRO A 277 1.90 10.51 -5.02
N PHE A 278 1.33 9.60 -5.78
CA PHE A 278 2.10 8.55 -6.46
C PHE A 278 2.92 9.19 -7.59
N GLU A 279 4.15 8.72 -7.74
CA GLU A 279 5.03 9.04 -8.87
C GLU A 279 4.85 8.04 -10.01
N SER A 280 4.29 6.87 -9.71
CA SER A 280 3.99 5.83 -10.68
C SER A 280 2.83 4.99 -10.18
N ILE A 281 1.87 4.73 -11.07
CA ILE A 281 0.76 3.81 -10.86
C ILE A 281 0.90 2.73 -11.92
N LEU A 282 1.13 1.50 -11.48
CA LEU A 282 1.24 0.33 -12.35
C LEU A 282 0.00 -0.53 -12.17
N VAL A 283 -0.68 -0.80 -13.27
CA VAL A 283 -1.92 -1.58 -13.27
C VAL A 283 -1.76 -2.82 -14.10
N ALA A 284 -1.85 -3.98 -13.48
CA ALA A 284 -1.88 -5.26 -14.19
C ALA A 284 -3.31 -5.80 -14.23
N THR A 285 -3.77 -6.21 -15.40
CA THR A 285 -5.09 -6.81 -15.55
C THR A 285 -5.09 -8.23 -15.00
N SER A 286 -6.25 -8.71 -14.57
CA SER A 286 -6.41 -10.10 -14.16
C SER A 286 -6.20 -11.07 -15.33
N ASP A 287 -6.32 -12.36 -15.04
CA ASP A 287 -6.22 -13.53 -15.91
C ASP A 287 -7.23 -13.57 -17.07
N GLU A 288 -8.02 -12.52 -17.29
CA GLU A 288 -8.91 -12.37 -18.43
C GLU A 288 -8.32 -11.38 -19.45
N PRO A 289 -7.63 -11.85 -20.51
CA PRO A 289 -7.11 -11.01 -21.60
C PRO A 289 -8.18 -10.12 -22.25
N THR A 290 -9.46 -10.48 -22.07
CA THR A 290 -10.62 -9.82 -22.66
C THR A 290 -11.18 -8.67 -21.83
N LYS A 291 -10.67 -8.41 -20.62
CA LYS A 291 -11.24 -7.41 -19.72
C LYS A 291 -11.09 -5.98 -20.24
N TYR A 292 -10.02 -5.71 -20.99
CA TYR A 292 -9.82 -4.47 -21.74
C TYR A 292 -9.43 -4.78 -23.18
N PRO A 293 -10.41 -5.08 -24.05
CA PRO A 293 -10.13 -5.29 -25.47
C PRO A 293 -9.62 -4.01 -26.13
N ASP A 294 -9.93 -2.84 -25.55
CA ASP A 294 -9.36 -1.54 -25.87
C ASP A 294 -8.65 -0.97 -24.63
N LEU A 295 -7.33 -0.85 -24.69
CA LEU A 295 -6.54 -0.24 -23.61
C LEU A 295 -6.92 1.22 -23.37
N ARG A 296 -7.53 1.92 -24.33
CA ARG A 296 -8.03 3.30 -24.11
C ARG A 296 -9.12 3.33 -23.05
N ALA A 297 -9.99 2.32 -23.01
CA ALA A 297 -11.05 2.22 -22.01
C ALA A 297 -10.49 2.07 -20.58
N ALA A 298 -9.26 1.56 -20.42
CA ALA A 298 -8.60 1.51 -19.11
C ALA A 298 -8.20 2.90 -18.59
N TYR A 299 -8.13 3.91 -19.47
CA TYR A 299 -7.86 5.31 -19.12
C TYR A 299 -9.13 6.14 -18.88
N ASP A 300 -10.31 5.55 -19.10
CA ASP A 300 -11.57 6.25 -18.89
C ASP A 300 -11.75 6.65 -17.42
N GLY A 301 -11.98 7.94 -17.21
CA GLY A 301 -12.19 8.49 -15.87
C GLY A 301 -10.92 8.76 -15.06
N ILE A 302 -9.73 8.52 -15.60
CA ILE A 302 -8.48 8.89 -14.93
C ILE A 302 -8.34 10.42 -14.91
N PRO A 303 -8.07 11.05 -13.75
CA PRO A 303 -7.77 12.47 -13.66
C PRO A 303 -6.56 12.87 -14.53
N GLU A 304 -6.59 14.08 -15.09
CA GLU A 304 -5.57 14.56 -16.04
C GLU A 304 -4.16 14.53 -15.44
N GLU A 305 -4.03 14.85 -14.16
CA GLU A 305 -2.78 14.85 -13.41
C GLU A 305 -2.14 13.47 -13.23
N LEU A 306 -2.91 12.39 -13.42
CA LEU A 306 -2.40 11.02 -13.37
C LEU A 306 -2.00 10.49 -14.76
N ILE A 307 -2.34 11.21 -15.83
CA ILE A 307 -1.95 10.86 -17.19
C ILE A 307 -0.42 10.99 -17.32
N GLY A 308 0.22 9.90 -17.73
CA GLY A 308 1.68 9.79 -17.84
C GLY A 308 2.34 9.06 -16.67
N ILE A 309 1.70 9.00 -15.50
CA ILE A 309 2.16 8.15 -14.38
C ILE A 309 1.33 6.88 -14.23
N TYR A 310 0.11 6.84 -14.79
CA TYR A 310 -0.75 5.65 -14.86
C TYR A 310 -0.40 4.76 -16.05
N ASN A 311 0.13 3.57 -15.76
CA ASN A 311 0.67 2.63 -16.72
C ASN A 311 -0.08 1.30 -16.65
N VAL A 312 -0.79 0.95 -17.72
CA VAL A 312 -1.52 -0.32 -17.83
C VAL A 312 -0.65 -1.37 -18.50
N ILE A 313 -0.43 -2.49 -17.81
CA ILE A 313 0.14 -3.71 -18.37
C ILE A 313 -0.99 -4.48 -19.05
N GLY A 314 -1.09 -4.36 -20.37
CA GLY A 314 -2.10 -5.03 -21.19
C GLY A 314 -1.91 -6.54 -21.38
N VAL A 315 -1.14 -7.19 -20.51
CA VAL A 315 -0.91 -8.64 -20.53
C VAL A 315 -1.17 -9.21 -19.13
N PRO A 316 -1.81 -10.38 -19.01
CA PRO A 316 -1.98 -11.03 -17.72
C PRO A 316 -0.64 -11.32 -17.05
N VAL A 317 -0.56 -11.02 -15.75
CA VAL A 317 0.59 -11.40 -14.92
C VAL A 317 0.46 -12.84 -14.46
N THR A 318 1.58 -13.53 -14.32
CA THR A 318 1.64 -14.94 -13.92
C THR A 318 2.55 -15.14 -12.71
N LEU A 319 2.55 -16.34 -12.13
CA LEU A 319 3.56 -16.79 -11.17
C LEU A 319 4.56 -17.76 -11.78
N GLU A 320 4.38 -18.06 -13.08
CA GLU A 320 5.21 -18.96 -13.85
C GLU A 320 6.53 -18.30 -14.22
N ASN A 321 7.56 -19.09 -14.52
CA ASN A 321 8.87 -18.55 -14.90
C ASN A 321 8.87 -18.03 -16.35
N ASP A 322 8.19 -16.93 -16.58
CA ASP A 322 8.06 -16.26 -17.88
C ASP A 322 8.29 -14.74 -17.77
N ARG A 323 8.06 -14.02 -18.88
CA ARG A 323 8.30 -12.57 -18.94
C ARG A 323 7.28 -11.75 -18.15
N THR A 324 6.09 -12.29 -17.91
CA THR A 324 4.98 -11.66 -17.18
C THR A 324 4.87 -12.15 -15.73
N ASN A 325 5.89 -12.87 -15.24
CA ASN A 325 6.03 -13.21 -13.83
C ASN A 325 5.95 -11.94 -12.95
N VAL A 326 4.98 -11.92 -12.03
CA VAL A 326 4.70 -10.75 -11.18
C VAL A 326 5.81 -10.47 -10.17
N VAL A 327 6.50 -11.51 -9.68
CA VAL A 327 7.61 -11.35 -8.73
C VAL A 327 8.80 -10.68 -9.42
N ASP A 328 9.11 -11.11 -10.64
CA ASP A 328 10.17 -10.50 -11.44
C ASP A 328 9.79 -9.11 -11.93
N LEU A 329 8.50 -8.86 -12.21
CA LEU A 329 7.99 -7.52 -12.48
C LEU A 329 8.25 -6.59 -11.29
N LEU A 330 7.89 -7.01 -10.07
CA LEU A 330 8.11 -6.22 -8.85
C LEU A 330 9.61 -5.94 -8.64
N ARG A 331 10.47 -6.97 -8.74
CA ARG A 331 11.93 -6.81 -8.57
C ARG A 331 12.58 -5.89 -9.60
N ARG A 332 12.06 -5.84 -10.83
CA ARG A 332 12.56 -4.95 -11.89
C ARG A 332 12.04 -3.53 -11.76
N THR A 333 10.87 -3.35 -11.15
CA THR A 333 10.16 -2.08 -11.12
C THR A 333 10.41 -1.31 -9.82
N VAL A 334 10.46 -2.02 -8.69
CA VAL A 334 10.52 -1.46 -7.34
C VAL A 334 11.95 -1.51 -6.81
N ARG A 335 12.36 -0.46 -6.11
CA ARG A 335 13.61 -0.42 -5.33
C ARG A 335 13.29 -0.66 -3.86
N PRO A 336 14.20 -1.27 -3.07
CA PRO A 336 13.96 -1.55 -1.64
C PRO A 336 13.74 -0.34 -0.70
N ASN A 337 13.77 0.89 -1.22
CA ASN A 337 13.46 2.09 -0.42
C ASN A 337 12.33 2.91 -1.05
N ASP A 338 11.74 2.47 -2.17
CA ASP A 338 10.49 3.07 -2.64
C ASP A 338 9.38 2.77 -1.63
N ASN A 339 8.39 3.66 -1.52
CA ASN A 339 7.18 3.42 -0.76
C ASN A 339 6.15 2.77 -1.69
N VAL A 340 5.86 1.49 -1.48
CA VAL A 340 5.00 0.72 -2.38
C VAL A 340 3.69 0.34 -1.69
N VAL A 341 2.61 0.85 -2.27
CA VAL A 341 1.24 0.42 -2.01
C VAL A 341 0.88 -0.64 -3.04
N LEU A 342 0.67 -1.87 -2.59
CA LEU A 342 0.25 -2.99 -3.41
C LEU A 342 -1.22 -3.30 -3.16
N ARG A 343 -2.03 -3.33 -4.21
CA ARG A 343 -3.39 -3.87 -4.16
C ARG A 343 -3.43 -5.19 -4.91
N LEU A 344 -4.06 -6.19 -4.31
CA LEU A 344 -4.32 -7.49 -4.91
C LEU A 344 -5.81 -7.79 -4.84
N HIS A 345 -6.48 -7.66 -5.97
CA HIS A 345 -7.93 -7.85 -6.09
C HIS A 345 -8.28 -8.54 -7.42
N GLY A 346 -9.41 -9.24 -7.50
CA GLY A 346 -9.96 -9.65 -8.80
C GLY A 346 -9.23 -10.74 -9.60
N PHE A 347 -8.20 -11.42 -9.07
CA PHE A 347 -7.64 -12.62 -9.70
C PHE A 347 -8.34 -13.91 -9.26
N ALA A 348 -8.15 -14.97 -10.06
CA ALA A 348 -8.38 -16.34 -9.61
C ALA A 348 -7.69 -16.61 -8.25
N ARG A 349 -8.42 -17.29 -7.36
CA ARG A 349 -7.98 -17.55 -5.98
C ARG A 349 -6.62 -18.23 -5.90
N GLY A 350 -6.35 -19.16 -6.81
CA GLY A 350 -5.07 -19.87 -6.90
C GLY A 350 -3.87 -18.92 -7.08
N PHE A 351 -4.00 -17.90 -7.93
CA PHE A 351 -2.97 -16.89 -8.12
C PHE A 351 -2.76 -16.07 -6.84
N SER A 352 -3.83 -15.48 -6.30
CA SER A 352 -3.72 -14.59 -5.13
C SER A 352 -3.13 -15.33 -3.93
N LYS A 353 -3.60 -16.55 -3.66
CA LYS A 353 -3.08 -17.39 -2.59
C LYS A 353 -1.59 -17.70 -2.78
N ALA A 354 -1.19 -18.15 -3.95
CA ALA A 354 0.21 -18.50 -4.23
C ALA A 354 1.14 -17.27 -4.20
N PHE A 355 0.67 -16.11 -4.66
CA PHE A 355 1.41 -14.86 -4.59
C PHE A 355 1.58 -14.38 -3.15
N ILE A 356 0.51 -14.35 -2.36
CA ILE A 356 0.55 -13.97 -0.96
C ILE A 356 1.42 -14.94 -0.13
N GLN A 357 1.38 -16.24 -0.43
CA GLN A 357 2.28 -17.21 0.20
C GLN A 357 3.76 -16.93 -0.09
N LYS A 358 4.10 -16.37 -1.26
CA LYS A 358 5.47 -15.93 -1.55
C LYS A 358 5.84 -14.67 -0.75
N LEU A 359 4.90 -13.75 -0.54
CA LEU A 359 5.09 -12.55 0.29
C LEU A 359 5.23 -12.87 1.79
N ALA A 360 4.42 -13.80 2.31
CA ALA A 360 4.38 -14.17 3.72
C ALA A 360 5.37 -15.30 4.08
N LYS A 361 6.27 -15.67 3.16
CA LYS A 361 7.15 -16.82 3.34
C LYS A 361 8.17 -16.51 4.43
N TRP A 362 8.28 -17.38 5.44
CA TRP A 362 9.13 -17.17 6.61
C TRP A 362 10.63 -16.95 6.31
N ASP A 363 11.14 -17.49 5.20
CA ASP A 363 12.54 -17.29 4.78
C ASP A 363 12.71 -16.14 3.78
N ASP A 364 11.66 -15.37 3.52
CA ASP A 364 11.73 -14.13 2.76
C ASP A 364 12.32 -13.02 3.63
N ASP A 365 13.62 -12.81 3.52
CA ASP A 365 14.34 -11.79 4.29
C ASP A 365 14.27 -10.45 3.55
N PRO A 366 13.48 -9.46 4.03
CA PRO A 366 13.33 -8.17 3.36
C PRO A 366 14.66 -7.41 3.25
N LEU A 367 15.59 -7.61 4.20
CA LEU A 367 16.91 -6.97 4.19
C LEU A 367 17.87 -7.61 3.19
N ARG A 368 17.55 -8.80 2.67
CA ARG A 368 18.35 -9.53 1.66
C ARG A 368 17.67 -9.59 0.30
N GLY A 369 16.74 -8.67 0.02
CA GLY A 369 16.03 -8.60 -1.26
C GLY A 369 14.87 -9.59 -1.38
N GLY A 370 14.33 -10.03 -0.24
CA GLY A 370 13.04 -10.69 -0.17
C GLY A 370 11.93 -9.82 -0.75
N LEU A 371 10.86 -10.47 -1.22
CA LEU A 371 9.72 -9.82 -1.87
C LEU A 371 8.94 -8.91 -0.90
N SER A 372 8.82 -9.31 0.36
CA SER A 372 8.23 -8.52 1.44
C SER A 372 8.93 -7.17 1.63
N GLY A 373 10.24 -7.10 1.38
CA GLY A 373 11.01 -5.84 1.43
C GLY A 373 10.74 -4.88 0.28
N LEU A 374 9.86 -5.24 -0.67
CA LEU A 374 9.44 -4.41 -1.79
C LEU A 374 8.01 -3.87 -1.64
N VAL A 375 7.32 -4.18 -0.53
CA VAL A 375 5.91 -3.80 -0.29
C VAL A 375 5.79 -3.22 1.11
N ASP A 376 5.43 -1.94 1.22
CA ASP A 376 5.23 -1.29 2.51
C ASP A 376 3.79 -1.46 3.01
N GLU A 377 2.83 -1.39 2.09
CA GLU A 377 1.41 -1.44 2.40
C GLU A 377 0.67 -2.33 1.39
N LEU A 378 -0.17 -3.24 1.89
CA LEU A 378 -0.86 -4.24 1.09
C LEU A 378 -2.36 -4.20 1.34
N TYR A 379 -3.14 -4.10 0.27
CA TYR A 379 -4.59 -4.20 0.29
C TYR A 379 -5.00 -5.48 -0.42
N PHE A 380 -5.55 -6.44 0.33
CA PHE A 380 -5.84 -7.77 -0.19
C PHE A 380 -7.23 -8.24 0.24
N GLU A 381 -8.06 -8.67 -0.72
CA GLU A 381 -9.34 -9.32 -0.44
C GLU A 381 -9.14 -10.84 -0.31
N HIS A 382 -9.04 -11.34 0.92
CA HIS A 382 -8.97 -12.78 1.16
C HIS A 382 -10.37 -13.38 1.32
N LYS A 383 -10.85 -14.05 0.27
CA LYS A 383 -12.16 -14.72 0.25
C LYS A 383 -12.12 -15.98 1.10
N VAL A 384 -12.81 -15.97 2.23
CA VAL A 384 -12.86 -17.11 3.17
C VAL A 384 -14.18 -17.88 3.08
N ASN A 385 -14.20 -19.13 3.55
CA ASN A 385 -15.44 -19.85 3.76
C ASN A 385 -16.18 -19.28 4.97
N PHE A 386 -17.04 -18.31 4.70
CA PHE A 386 -17.88 -17.65 5.69
C PHE A 386 -19.28 -17.49 5.09
N MET A 387 -20.24 -18.21 5.66
CA MET A 387 -21.55 -18.41 5.06
C MET A 387 -22.29 -17.12 4.66
N PRO A 388 -22.26 -16.03 5.46
CA PRO A 388 -22.89 -14.78 5.06
C PRO A 388 -22.31 -14.19 3.77
N MET A 389 -21.00 -14.31 3.53
CA MET A 389 -20.34 -13.81 2.30
C MET A 389 -20.36 -14.81 1.15
N ALA A 390 -20.76 -16.06 1.40
CA ALA A 390 -20.59 -17.17 0.47
C ALA A 390 -21.15 -16.83 -0.92
N LYS A 391 -22.34 -16.23 -0.97
CA LYS A 391 -23.03 -15.86 -2.21
C LYS A 391 -22.27 -14.78 -3.01
N ILE A 392 -21.77 -13.74 -2.35
CA ILE A 392 -21.10 -12.62 -3.04
C ILE A 392 -19.73 -13.03 -3.54
N TRP A 393 -19.03 -13.88 -2.79
CA TRP A 393 -17.75 -14.44 -3.21
C TRP A 393 -17.86 -15.59 -4.22
N GLY A 394 -19.08 -15.97 -4.62
CA GLY A 394 -19.32 -16.97 -5.66
C GLY A 394 -19.28 -18.42 -5.19
N PHE A 395 -19.30 -18.69 -3.88
CA PHE A 395 -19.22 -20.05 -3.31
C PHE A 395 -20.50 -20.91 -3.49
N GLY A 396 -21.52 -20.40 -4.17
CA GLY A 396 -22.87 -20.99 -4.26
C GLY A 396 -23.04 -22.27 -5.09
N GLY A 397 -21.98 -23.03 -5.39
CA GLY A 397 -22.05 -24.12 -6.38
C GLY A 397 -21.08 -25.29 -6.25
N GLY A 398 -20.39 -25.49 -5.11
CA GLY A 398 -19.54 -26.67 -4.89
C GLY A 398 -18.05 -26.48 -5.16
N GLU A 399 -17.53 -25.26 -4.98
CA GLU A 399 -16.08 -25.06 -4.87
C GLU A 399 -15.56 -25.70 -3.57
N ASP A 400 -14.33 -26.20 -3.62
CA ASP A 400 -13.71 -26.89 -2.49
C ASP A 400 -13.52 -25.89 -1.32
N PRO A 401 -14.16 -26.13 -0.15
CA PRO A 401 -13.95 -25.33 1.06
C PRO A 401 -12.46 -25.18 1.45
N LEU A 402 -11.60 -26.09 1.00
CA LEU A 402 -10.15 -26.04 1.21
C LEU A 402 -9.45 -24.92 0.40
N GLU A 403 -10.06 -24.44 -0.69
CA GLU A 403 -9.48 -23.35 -1.49
C GLU A 403 -9.77 -21.96 -0.90
N ALA A 404 -10.94 -21.79 -0.27
CA ALA A 404 -11.36 -20.55 0.38
C ALA A 404 -10.56 -20.24 1.66
N GLY A 405 -10.13 -21.27 2.39
CA GLY A 405 -9.63 -21.10 3.75
C GLY A 405 -10.74 -20.71 4.74
N SER A 406 -10.36 -20.44 5.98
CA SER A 406 -11.24 -20.02 7.08
C SER A 406 -10.91 -18.61 7.54
N LEU A 407 -11.81 -17.98 8.31
CA LEU A 407 -11.50 -16.72 9.02
C LEU A 407 -10.19 -16.86 9.81
N ALA A 408 -10.02 -17.92 10.60
CA ALA A 408 -8.78 -18.15 11.36
C ALA A 408 -7.53 -18.15 10.48
N SER A 409 -7.59 -18.82 9.32
CA SER A 409 -6.47 -18.84 8.37
C SER A 409 -6.20 -17.46 7.75
N SER A 410 -7.24 -16.65 7.54
CA SER A 410 -7.10 -15.29 7.03
C SER A 410 -6.45 -14.37 8.05
N TYR A 411 -6.93 -14.37 9.30
CA TYR A 411 -6.30 -13.61 10.37
C TYR A 411 -4.83 -13.96 10.53
N LYS A 412 -4.52 -15.27 10.57
CA LYS A 412 -3.14 -15.72 10.63
C LYS A 412 -2.33 -15.19 9.45
N LEU A 413 -2.87 -15.23 8.25
CA LEU A 413 -2.20 -14.73 7.06
C LEU A 413 -1.89 -13.22 7.14
N PHE A 414 -2.87 -12.39 7.54
CA PHE A 414 -2.65 -10.95 7.72
C PHE A 414 -1.64 -10.66 8.84
N MET A 415 -1.72 -11.37 9.97
CA MET A 415 -0.72 -11.26 11.04
C MET A 415 0.67 -11.65 10.56
N ASP A 416 0.80 -12.74 9.80
CA ASP A 416 2.08 -13.18 9.26
C ASP A 416 2.65 -12.11 8.30
N LEU A 417 1.84 -11.51 7.42
CA LEU A 417 2.27 -10.38 6.57
C LEU A 417 2.73 -9.17 7.40
N ARG A 418 1.98 -8.80 8.45
CA ARG A 418 2.33 -7.70 9.36
C ARG A 418 3.64 -7.97 10.12
N ASN A 419 3.87 -9.22 10.52
CA ASN A 419 5.13 -9.66 11.11
C ASN A 419 6.34 -9.56 10.16
N HIS A 420 6.13 -9.55 8.85
CA HIS A 420 7.19 -9.30 7.85
C HIS A 420 7.39 -7.80 7.54
N GLY A 421 6.66 -6.91 8.21
CA GLY A 421 6.78 -5.46 8.03
C GLY A 421 5.82 -4.88 6.99
N ILE A 422 4.96 -5.69 6.40
CA ILE A 422 3.94 -5.23 5.45
C ILE A 422 2.71 -4.76 6.22
N ARG A 423 2.31 -3.49 6.05
CA ARG A 423 1.05 -2.97 6.58
C ARG A 423 -0.12 -3.56 5.77
N ALA A 424 -0.55 -4.76 6.18
CA ALA A 424 -1.58 -5.51 5.46
C ALA A 424 -2.99 -5.15 5.95
N HIS A 425 -3.83 -4.76 5.01
CA HIS A 425 -5.21 -4.32 5.12
C HIS A 425 -6.13 -5.33 4.43
N SER A 426 -7.18 -5.76 5.14
CA SER A 426 -8.19 -6.62 4.53
C SER A 426 -9.14 -5.78 3.69
N TRP A 427 -8.96 -5.90 2.38
CA TRP A 427 -9.71 -5.15 1.38
C TRP A 427 -11.11 -5.77 1.20
N PRO A 428 -12.17 -4.95 1.15
CA PRO A 428 -13.54 -5.43 0.98
C PRO A 428 -13.90 -5.73 -0.49
#